data_AF-A0A3N5HFL8-F1
#
_entry.id   AF-A0A3N5HFL8-F1
#
_cell.length_a   1.000
_cell.length_b   1.000
_cell.length_c   1.000
_cell.angle_alpha   90.00
_cell.angle_beta   90.00
_cell.angle_gamma   90.00
#
_symmetry.space_group_name_H-M   'P 1'
#
loop_
_entity.id
_entity.type
_entity.pdbx_description
1 polymer ?
#
loop_
_entity_poly.entity_id
_entity_poly.type
_entity_poly.pdbx_seq_one_letter_code
_entity_poly.pdbx_strand_id
1 'polypeptide(L)'
;MDTTTTTSRGRDVAYQLHPFTNLGRHESEGPLVITRGKGVYVYDESGREYLEALAGLWCTALGFGEERLAEAASQQLRRLPYYHQFGGKANDVAITLAERLVKLMPVPMSKAFFN
;
A
#
# COMPACT_ATOMS: atom_id res chain seq x y z
N MET A 1 -28.39 12.95 -15.79
CA MET A 1 -27.12 12.72 -15.08
C MET A 1 -26.62 11.38 -15.55
N ASP A 2 -25.40 11.32 -16.09
CA ASP A 2 -24.82 10.06 -16.56
C ASP A 2 -24.58 9.14 -15.35
N THR A 3 -25.32 8.04 -15.29
CA THR A 3 -25.32 7.12 -14.15
C THR A 3 -24.02 6.34 -14.02
N THR A 4 -23.17 6.34 -15.06
CA THR A 4 -21.88 5.65 -15.07
C THR A 4 -20.91 6.22 -14.03
N THR A 5 -20.99 7.51 -13.68
CA THR A 5 -20.02 8.13 -12.76
C THR A 5 -20.43 8.04 -11.28
N THR A 6 -21.54 7.39 -10.93
CA THR A 6 -22.04 7.36 -9.54
C THR A 6 -21.45 6.20 -8.73
N THR A 7 -21.07 5.10 -9.38
CA THR A 7 -20.46 3.94 -8.70
C THR A 7 -18.94 4.02 -8.70
N SER A 8 -18.29 3.32 -7.76
CA SER A 8 -16.82 3.21 -7.74
C SER A 8 -16.30 2.57 -9.03
N ARG A 9 -16.95 1.50 -9.48
CA ARG A 9 -16.65 0.79 -10.72
C ARG A 9 -16.68 1.69 -11.97
N GLY A 10 -17.70 2.52 -12.13
CA GLY A 10 -17.79 3.36 -13.32
C GLY A 10 -16.87 4.59 -13.29
N ARG A 11 -16.59 5.14 -12.10
CA ARG A 11 -15.54 6.18 -11.94
C ARG A 11 -14.13 5.64 -12.22
N ASP A 12 -13.86 4.40 -11.83
CA ASP A 12 -12.59 3.74 -12.12
C ASP A 12 -12.34 3.64 -13.63
N VAL A 13 -13.31 3.10 -14.39
CA VAL A 13 -13.23 3.00 -15.85
C VAL A 13 -13.03 4.38 -16.50
N ALA A 14 -13.70 5.41 -15.99
CA ALA A 14 -13.63 6.75 -16.58
C ALA A 14 -12.30 7.49 -16.31
N TYR A 15 -11.63 7.22 -15.19
CA TYR A 15 -10.56 8.11 -14.70
C TYR A 15 -9.26 7.41 -14.28
N GLN A 16 -9.22 6.08 -14.20
CA GLN A 16 -8.05 5.35 -13.70
C GLN A 16 -7.46 4.40 -14.75
N LEU A 17 -6.15 4.58 -15.03
CA LEU A 17 -5.38 3.69 -15.88
C LEU A 17 -4.68 2.63 -15.02
N HIS A 18 -4.97 1.35 -15.28
CA HIS A 18 -4.41 0.24 -14.48
C HIS A 18 -3.13 -0.34 -15.10
N PRO A 19 -2.10 -0.62 -14.28
CA PRO A 19 -0.88 -1.30 -14.75
C PRO A 19 -1.21 -2.75 -15.16
N PHE A 20 -0.46 -3.27 -16.15
CA PHE A 20 -0.58 -4.66 -16.64
C PHE A 20 -2.02 -5.13 -16.96
N THR A 21 -2.87 -4.22 -17.42
CA THR A 21 -4.30 -4.48 -17.67
C THR A 21 -4.64 -4.27 -19.14
N ASN A 22 -5.49 -5.13 -19.70
CA ASN A 22 -6.05 -4.92 -21.04
C ASN A 22 -7.15 -3.83 -20.96
N LEU A 23 -6.86 -2.65 -21.50
CA LEU A 23 -7.72 -1.46 -21.34
C LEU A 23 -9.08 -1.61 -22.03
N GLY A 24 -9.14 -2.21 -23.22
CA GLY A 24 -10.42 -2.39 -23.93
C GLY A 24 -11.34 -3.40 -23.22
N ARG A 25 -10.74 -4.43 -22.61
CA ARG A 25 -11.50 -5.37 -21.76
C ARG A 25 -11.93 -4.69 -20.46
N HIS A 26 -11.06 -3.89 -19.85
CA HIS A 26 -11.36 -3.14 -18.63
C HIS A 26 -12.53 -2.15 -18.81
N GLU A 27 -12.58 -1.47 -19.95
CA GLU A 27 -13.66 -0.54 -20.28
C GLU A 27 -15.05 -1.22 -20.29
N SER A 28 -15.11 -2.47 -20.76
CA SER A 28 -16.36 -3.23 -20.85
C SER A 28 -16.69 -4.04 -19.58
N GLU A 29 -15.70 -4.63 -18.91
CA GLU A 29 -15.90 -5.51 -17.75
C GLU A 29 -15.80 -4.79 -16.40
N GLY A 30 -15.06 -3.69 -16.31
CA GLY A 30 -14.79 -2.94 -15.08
C GLY A 30 -13.95 -3.67 -14.03
N PRO A 31 -13.48 -2.95 -12.99
CA PRO A 31 -12.64 -3.53 -11.92
C PRO A 31 -13.42 -4.42 -10.95
N LEU A 32 -12.72 -5.38 -10.33
CA LEU A 32 -13.13 -5.90 -9.02
C LEU A 32 -12.73 -4.89 -7.93
N VAL A 33 -13.71 -4.26 -7.27
CA VAL A 33 -13.46 -3.21 -6.28
C VAL A 33 -13.32 -3.84 -4.89
N ILE A 34 -12.11 -3.84 -4.33
CA ILE A 34 -11.82 -4.28 -2.96
C ILE A 34 -11.90 -3.09 -1.99
N THR A 35 -12.63 -3.24 -0.88
CA THR A 35 -12.92 -2.14 0.05
C THR A 35 -12.39 -2.36 1.47
N ARG A 36 -12.10 -3.60 1.85
CA ARG A 36 -11.62 -3.95 3.20
C ARG A 36 -10.71 -5.16 3.16
N GLY A 37 -9.81 -5.29 4.13
CA GLY A 37 -9.07 -6.51 4.40
C GLY A 37 -8.99 -6.83 5.89
N LYS A 38 -8.83 -8.11 6.23
CA LYS A 38 -8.61 -8.62 7.59
C LYS A 38 -7.79 -9.91 7.56
N GLY A 39 -6.63 -9.92 8.20
CA GLY A 39 -5.72 -11.08 8.16
C GLY A 39 -5.34 -11.41 6.73
N VAL A 40 -5.63 -12.63 6.27
CA VAL A 40 -5.37 -13.09 4.89
C VAL A 40 -6.55 -12.90 3.93
N TYR A 41 -7.61 -12.20 4.35
CA TYR A 41 -8.83 -12.03 3.56
C TYR A 41 -9.03 -10.59 3.11
N VAL A 42 -9.66 -10.43 1.95
CA VAL A 42 -10.15 -9.15 1.42
C VAL A 42 -11.63 -9.24 1.08
N TYR A 43 -12.30 -8.09 1.04
CA TYR A 43 -13.74 -7.98 0.82
C TYR A 43 -14.04 -6.98 -0.29
N ASP A 44 -14.92 -7.35 -1.22
CA ASP A 44 -15.38 -6.43 -2.27
C ASP A 44 -16.43 -5.43 -1.76
N GLU A 45 -16.87 -4.51 -2.62
CA GLU A 45 -17.91 -3.51 -2.30
C GLU A 45 -19.29 -4.12 -2.00
N SER A 46 -19.55 -5.39 -2.36
CA SER A 46 -20.76 -6.14 -2.00
C SER A 46 -20.62 -6.89 -0.68
N GLY A 47 -19.43 -6.87 -0.06
CA GLY A 47 -19.10 -7.59 1.16
C GLY A 47 -18.67 -9.05 0.95
N ARG A 48 -18.50 -9.50 -0.30
CA ARG A 48 -18.03 -10.85 -0.60
C ARG A 48 -16.58 -11.01 -0.16
N GLU A 49 -16.29 -12.09 0.54
CA GLU A 49 -14.96 -12.44 1.05
C GLU A 49 -14.14 -13.21 0.00
N TYR A 50 -12.85 -12.92 -0.04
CA TYR A 50 -11.85 -13.58 -0.86
C TYR A 50 -10.63 -13.90 0.00
N LEU A 51 -10.10 -15.13 -0.13
CA LEU A 51 -8.77 -15.45 0.35
C LEU A 51 -7.75 -14.73 -0.55
N GLU A 52 -6.93 -13.85 0.03
CA GLU A 52 -5.88 -13.15 -0.69
C GLU A 52 -4.58 -13.92 -0.64
N ALA A 53 -4.38 -14.77 -1.66
CA ALA A 53 -3.29 -15.74 -1.70
C ALA A 53 -1.97 -15.20 -2.29
N LEU A 54 -1.91 -13.92 -2.69
CA LEU A 54 -0.73 -13.31 -3.31
C LEU A 54 -0.08 -12.23 -2.43
N ALA A 55 -0.60 -12.00 -1.23
CA ALA A 55 -0.16 -10.92 -0.34
C ALA A 55 -0.12 -9.55 -1.04
N GLY A 56 -1.17 -9.24 -1.82
CA GLY A 56 -1.39 -7.93 -2.44
C GLY A 56 -0.38 -7.54 -3.52
N LEU A 57 0.31 -8.52 -4.14
CA LEU A 57 1.57 -8.40 -4.90
C LEU A 57 2.83 -8.45 -4.01
N TRP A 58 2.89 -9.49 -3.18
CA TRP A 58 4.08 -9.90 -2.42
C TRP A 58 4.58 -8.89 -1.39
N CYS A 59 3.73 -7.96 -0.96
CA CYS A 59 4.13 -6.85 -0.08
C CYS A 59 3.38 -6.82 1.26
N THR A 60 2.23 -7.48 1.40
CA THR A 60 1.45 -7.48 2.63
C THR A 60 1.77 -8.67 3.53
N ALA A 61 3.05 -8.83 3.89
CA ALA A 61 3.54 -10.01 4.64
C ALA A 61 2.88 -10.19 6.03
N LEU A 62 2.37 -9.13 6.65
CA LEU A 62 1.64 -9.18 7.93
C LEU A 62 0.12 -9.32 7.76
N GLY A 63 -0.36 -9.47 6.53
CA GLY A 63 -1.78 -9.42 6.21
C GLY A 63 -2.39 -8.02 6.31
N PHE A 64 -3.72 -7.95 6.27
CA PHE A 64 -4.50 -6.72 6.27
C PHE A 64 -5.03 -6.41 7.67
N GLY A 65 -5.00 -5.12 8.05
CA GLY A 65 -5.54 -4.64 9.34
C GLY A 65 -4.56 -4.75 10.52
N GLU A 66 -3.26 -4.64 10.29
CA GLU A 66 -2.26 -4.60 11.37
C GLU A 66 -2.28 -3.25 12.11
N GLU A 67 -3.01 -3.22 13.23
CA GLU A 67 -3.24 -2.01 14.03
C GLU A 67 -1.94 -1.36 14.51
N ARG A 68 -0.92 -2.16 14.83
CA ARG A 68 0.36 -1.64 15.33
C ARG A 68 1.10 -0.81 14.28
N LEU A 69 0.93 -1.14 13.00
CA LEU A 69 1.47 -0.33 11.88
C LEU A 69 0.65 0.93 11.66
N ALA A 70 -0.69 0.84 11.71
CA ALA A 70 -1.58 1.98 11.55
C ALA A 70 -1.30 3.06 12.62
N GLU A 71 -1.18 2.65 13.88
CA GLU A 71 -0.88 3.56 14.99
C GLU A 71 0.51 4.19 14.85
N ALA A 72 1.54 3.39 14.54
CA ALA A 72 2.90 3.89 14.32
C ALA A 72 2.96 4.93 13.19
N ALA A 73 2.26 4.69 12.07
CA ALA A 73 2.18 5.62 10.96
C ALA A 73 1.43 6.91 11.36
N SER A 74 0.27 6.79 12.02
CA SER A 74 -0.54 7.93 12.51
C SER A 74 0.27 8.84 13.43
N GLN A 75 0.97 8.27 14.42
CA GLN A 75 1.82 9.02 15.34
C GLN A 75 2.93 9.77 14.60
N GLN A 76 3.62 9.10 13.68
CA GLN A 76 4.70 9.73 12.92
C GLN A 76 4.19 10.83 11.99
N LEU A 77 3.08 10.61 11.28
CA LEU A 77 2.47 11.60 10.39
C LEU A 77 2.03 12.87 11.14
N ARG A 78 1.55 12.74 12.37
CA ARG A 78 1.21 13.89 13.23
C ARG A 78 2.44 14.66 13.70
N ARG A 79 3.55 13.98 13.94
CA ARG A 79 4.79 14.58 14.45
C ARG A 79 5.63 15.22 13.36
N LEU A 80 5.90 14.48 12.29
CA LEU A 80 6.66 14.91 11.13
C LEU A 80 6.28 14.03 9.92
N PRO A 81 5.36 14.48 9.06
CA PRO A 81 4.87 13.67 7.95
C PRO A 81 5.91 13.48 6.84
N TYR A 82 6.79 14.46 6.64
CA TYR A 82 7.87 14.38 5.68
C TYR A 82 8.98 15.40 5.98
N TYR A 83 10.23 14.98 5.83
CA TYR A 83 11.37 15.87 5.66
C TYR A 83 12.47 15.13 4.88
N HIS A 84 13.13 15.83 3.96
CA HIS A 84 14.10 15.23 3.05
C HIS A 84 15.44 14.88 3.74
N GLN A 85 16.20 13.95 3.16
CA GLN A 85 17.54 13.56 3.67
C GLN A 85 18.72 14.19 2.90
N PHE A 86 18.44 15.06 1.92
CA PHE A 86 19.48 15.70 1.09
C PHE A 86 20.38 16.68 1.88
N GLY A 87 21.68 16.64 1.56
CA GLY A 87 22.67 17.55 2.13
C GLY A 87 22.86 17.36 3.63
N GLY A 88 23.00 16.10 4.07
CA GLY A 88 23.32 15.73 5.46
C GLY A 88 22.17 15.87 6.45
N LYS A 89 20.93 16.05 5.98
CA LYS A 89 19.75 16.12 6.83
C LYS A 89 19.23 14.73 7.13
N ALA A 90 18.62 14.55 8.28
CA ALA A 90 18.12 13.26 8.71
C ALA A 90 16.83 13.42 9.52
N ASN A 91 16.09 12.32 9.62
CA ASN A 91 15.02 12.14 10.59
C ASN A 91 15.35 10.90 11.44
N ASP A 92 14.89 10.91 12.68
CA ASP A 92 15.16 9.90 13.70
C ASP A 92 14.64 8.49 13.32
N VAL A 93 13.49 8.42 12.66
CA VAL A 93 12.90 7.14 12.20
C VAL A 93 13.77 6.47 11.14
N ALA A 94 14.28 7.23 10.15
CA ALA A 94 15.17 6.69 9.11
C ALA A 94 16.53 6.24 9.70
N ILE A 95 17.08 6.97 10.68
CA ILE A 95 18.30 6.56 11.39
C ILE A 95 18.06 5.20 12.09
N THR A 96 16.96 5.09 12.84
CA THR A 96 16.58 3.86 13.56
C THR A 96 16.38 2.69 12.60
N LEU A 97 15.74 2.92 11.45
CA LEU A 97 15.53 1.90 10.43
C LEU A 97 16.85 1.44 9.80
N ALA A 98 17.74 2.38 9.44
CA ALA A 98 19.04 2.05 8.86
C ALA A 98 19.87 1.17 9.80
N GLU A 99 19.91 1.50 11.09
CA GLU A 99 20.60 0.70 12.10
C GLU A 99 20.02 -0.71 12.19
N ARG A 100 18.69 -0.85 12.27
CA ARG A 100 18.01 -2.15 12.36
C ARG A 100 18.26 -3.00 11.12
N LEU A 101 18.14 -2.42 9.92
CA LEU A 101 18.38 -3.15 8.67
C LEU A 101 19.81 -3.69 8.62
N VAL A 102 20.80 -2.85 8.88
CA VAL A 102 22.21 -3.26 8.86
C VAL A 102 22.47 -4.40 9.87
N LYS A 103 21.88 -4.33 11.07
CA LYS A 103 22.03 -5.38 12.11
C LYS A 103 21.34 -6.70 11.77
N LEU A 104 20.28 -6.68 10.95
CA LEU A 104 19.54 -7.88 10.55
C LEU A 104 20.21 -8.65 9.40
N MET A 105 21.17 -8.04 8.70
CA MET A 105 21.79 -8.68 7.55
C MET A 105 22.66 -9.87 7.98
N PRO A 106 22.55 -11.03 7.31
CA PRO A 106 23.32 -12.23 7.65
C PRO A 106 24.81 -12.12 7.23
N VAL A 107 25.19 -11.02 6.59
CA VAL A 107 26.55 -10.71 6.12
C VAL A 107 26.94 -9.30 6.56
N PRO A 108 28.25 -9.00 6.67
CA PRO A 108 28.71 -7.67 7.04
C PRO A 108 28.22 -6.61 6.03
N MET A 109 27.28 -5.77 6.47
CA MET A 109 26.76 -4.63 5.71
C MET A 109 27.09 -3.35 6.47
N SER A 110 27.30 -2.24 5.74
CA SER A 110 27.85 -1.01 6.35
C SER A 110 26.87 0.15 6.41
N LYS A 111 25.97 0.28 5.43
CA LYS A 111 25.07 1.44 5.26
C LYS A 111 23.79 0.99 4.54
N ALA A 112 22.69 1.70 4.81
CA ALA A 112 21.43 1.61 4.07
C ALA A 112 21.20 2.92 3.31
N PHE A 113 20.69 2.80 2.09
CA PHE A 113 20.26 3.93 1.26
C PHE A 113 18.75 3.82 1.01
N PHE A 114 18.03 4.94 1.11
CA PHE A 114 16.58 5.02 0.94
C PHE A 114 16.23 5.88 -0.26
N ASN A 115 15.13 5.54 -0.93
CA ASN A 115 14.57 6.30 -2.05
C ASN A 115 13.65 7.43 -1.58
#